data_AF-A0A3M1L7F9-F1
#
_entry.id   AF-A0A3M1L7F9-F1
#
_cell.length_a   1.000
_cell.length_b   1.000
_cell.length_c   1.000
_cell.angle_alpha   90.00
_cell.angle_beta   90.00
_cell.angle_gamma   90.00
#
_symmetry.space_group_name_H-M   'P 1'
#
loop_
_entity.id
_entity.type
_entity.pdbx_description
1 polymer ?
#
loop_
_entity_poly.entity_id
_entity_poly.type
_entity_poly.pdbx_seq_one_letter_code
_entity_poly.pdbx_strand_id
1 'polypeptide(L)' 'MLILFHRTENLEEDKKRLARVHATLLRYEGQDRFTIRLLGGPNGDVELDFPNDTTGYCPELEQELVELLGPETVQVMDG' A
#
# COMPACT_ATOMS: atom_id res chain seq x y z
N MET A 1 -1.56 -0.12 -9.64
CA MET A 1 -0.47 -0.53 -8.73
C MET A 1 -1.02 -1.45 -7.66
N LEU A 2 -0.32 -2.53 -7.30
CA LEU A 2 -0.67 -3.40 -6.17
C LEU A 2 0.30 -3.15 -5.01
N ILE A 3 -0.23 -2.98 -3.80
CA ILE A 3 0.52 -2.77 -2.57
C ILE A 3 0.30 -3.99 -1.67
N LEU A 4 1.35 -4.77 -1.44
CA LEU A 4 1.39 -5.90 -0.54
C LEU A 4 1.68 -5.41 0.88
N PHE A 5 0.65 -5.35 1.71
CA PHE A 5 0.78 -4.98 3.12
C PHE A 5 0.91 -6.23 3.97
N HIS A 6 2.12 -6.51 4.45
CA HIS A 6 2.35 -7.60 5.39
C HIS A 6 1.92 -7.17 6.80
N ARG A 7 0.82 -7.74 7.28
CA ARG A 7 0.39 -7.56 8.66
C ARG A 7 1.39 -8.22 9.59
N THR A 8 1.73 -7.50 10.64
CA THR A 8 2.53 -8.01 11.75
C THR A 8 1.63 -8.55 12.85
N GLU A 9 2.22 -9.11 13.91
CA GLU A 9 1.47 -9.51 15.11
C GLU A 9 1.00 -8.30 15.93
N ASN A 10 1.35 -7.07 15.52
CA ASN A 10 1.08 -5.86 16.26
C ASN A 10 0.19 -4.89 15.47
N LEU A 11 -1.11 -4.99 15.71
CA LEU A 11 -2.13 -4.18 15.03
C LEU A 11 -1.91 -2.67 15.17
N GLU A 12 -1.31 -2.19 16.27
CA GLU A 12 -1.02 -0.76 16.44
C GLU A 12 0.09 -0.29 15.50
N GLU A 13 1.14 -1.09 15.33
CA GLU A 13 2.19 -0.85 14.34
C GLU A 13 1.61 -0.87 12.94
N ASP A 14 0.80 -1.88 12.62
CA ASP A 14 0.16 -2.01 11.30
C ASP A 14 -0.72 -0.78 10.99
N LYS A 15 -1.53 -0.33 11.95
CA LYS A 15 -2.36 0.87 11.79
C LYS A 15 -1.51 2.12 11.55
N LYS A 16 -0.39 2.30 12.26
CA LYS A 16 0.51 3.44 12.06
C LYS A 16 1.17 3.40 10.68
N ARG A 17 1.63 2.22 10.24
CA ARG A 17 2.22 2.04 8.91
C ARG A 17 1.20 2.30 7.81
N LEU A 18 -0.01 1.72 7.93
CA LEU A 18 -1.09 1.92 6.97
C LEU A 18 -1.54 3.39 6.92
N ALA A 19 -1.64 4.07 8.07
CA ALA A 19 -1.97 5.49 8.11
C ALA A 19 -0.89 6.35 7.43
N ARG A 20 0.40 6.01 7.59
CA ARG A 20 1.50 6.68 6.88
C ARG A 20 1.41 6.44 5.38
N VAL A 21 1.24 5.19 4.95
CA VAL A 21 1.06 4.82 3.54
C VAL A 21 -0.11 5.59 2.92
N HIS A 22 -1.27 5.59 3.58
CA HIS A 22 -2.44 6.30 3.12
C HIS A 22 -2.21 7.82 3.04
N ALA A 23 -1.55 8.41 4.06
CA ALA A 23 -1.18 9.81 4.03
C ALA A 23 -0.18 10.13 2.90
N THR A 24 0.78 9.25 2.63
CA THR A 24 1.71 9.39 1.51
C THR A 24 0.94 9.32 0.20
N LEU A 25 0.10 8.30 -0.03
CA LEU A 25 -0.73 8.17 -1.24
C LEU A 25 -1.59 9.43 -1.50
N LEU A 26 -2.24 9.96 -0.45
CA LEU A 26 -3.02 11.20 -0.52
C LEU A 26 -2.21 12.45 -0.90
N ARG A 27 -0.90 12.46 -0.63
CA ARG A 27 -0.02 13.58 -1.03
C ARG A 27 0.34 13.56 -2.50
N TYR A 28 0.25 12.40 -3.15
CA TYR A 28 0.48 12.26 -4.58
C TYR A 28 -0.87 12.24 -5.28
N GLU A 29 -1.37 13.44 -5.63
CA GLU A 29 -2.59 13.56 -6.44
C GLU A 29 -2.36 12.97 -7.83
N GLY A 30 -3.19 12.01 -8.22
CA GLY A 30 -3.13 11.38 -9.54
C GLY A 30 -4.41 10.65 -9.89
N GLN A 31 -4.42 10.01 -11.07
CA GLN A 31 -5.55 9.24 -11.59
C GLN A 31 -5.28 7.73 -11.59
N ASP A 32 -4.14 7.29 -11.04
CA ASP A 32 -3.81 5.87 -10.98
C ASP A 32 -4.60 5.19 -9.88
N ARG A 33 -5.08 3.98 -10.19
CA ARG A 33 -5.73 3.12 -9.20
C ARG A 33 -4.69 2.29 -8.47
N PHE A 34 -4.94 2.09 -7.19
CA PHE A 34 -4.15 1.20 -6.37
C PHE A 34 -5.04 0.18 -5.66
N THR A 35 -4.48 -0.99 -5.45
CA THR A 35 -5.11 -2.10 -4.73
C THR A 35 -4.20 -2.46 -3.58
N ILE A 36 -4.74 -2.65 -2.37
CA ILE A 36 -3.96 -3.05 -1.19
C ILE A 36 -4.29 -4.49 -0.84
N ARG A 37 -3.30 -5.38 -0.90
CA ARG A 37 -3.43 -6.77 -0.47
C ARG A 37 -2.79 -6.97 0.90
N LEU A 38 -3.62 -7.24 1.90
CA LEU A 38 -3.23 -7.50 3.29
C LEU A 38 -2.81 -8.97 3.47
N LEU A 39 -1.51 -9.23 3.48
CA LEU A 39 -0.92 -10.55 3.69
C LEU A 39 -0.75 -10.86 5.18
N GLY A 40 -0.80 -12.14 5.57
CA GLY A 40 -0.42 -12.59 6.92
C GLY A 40 -1.43 -12.38 8.04
N GLY A 41 -2.72 -12.18 7.75
CA GLY A 41 -3.74 -12.10 8.81
C GLY A 41 -4.36 -13.43 9.18
N PRO A 42 -5.11 -13.45 10.30
CA PRO A 42 -5.81 -14.66 10.77
C PRO A 42 -6.86 -15.19 9.78
N ASN A 43 -7.35 -14.33 8.88
CA ASN A 43 -8.36 -14.67 7.87
C ASN A 43 -7.75 -14.90 6.47
N GLY A 44 -6.43 -15.03 6.34
CA GLY A 44 -5.74 -15.16 5.05
C GLY A 44 -5.41 -13.82 4.39
N ASP A 45 -5.03 -13.88 3.11
CA ASP A 45 -4.83 -12.69 2.28
C ASP A 45 -6.15 -12.02 1.94
N VAL A 46 -6.22 -10.70 2.14
CA VAL A 46 -7.42 -9.90 1.85
C VAL A 46 -7.03 -8.81 0.89
N GLU A 47 -7.71 -8.74 -0.24
CA GLU A 47 -7.52 -7.68 -1.22
C GLU A 47 -8.57 -6.58 -1.02
N LEU A 48 -8.08 -5.34 -0.94
CA LEU A 48 -8.87 -4.12 -0.82
C LEU A 48 -8.67 -3.31 -2.10
N ASP A 49 -9.70 -3.27 -2.92
CA ASP A 49 -9.75 -2.39 -4.06
C ASP A 49 -10.30 -1.03 -3.64
N PHE A 50 -9.61 0.04 -4.05
CA PHE A 50 -10.04 1.41 -3.77
C PHE A 50 -10.41 2.09 -5.08
N PRO A 51 -11.62 1.84 -5.63
CA PRO A 51 -12.03 2.43 -6.90
C PRO A 51 -12.34 3.93 -6.79
N ASN A 52 -12.58 4.44 -5.58
CA ASN A 52 -12.85 5.85 -5.32
C ASN A 52 -11.60 6.66 -4.97
N ASP A 53 -10.53 6.00 -4.53
CA ASP A 53 -9.28 6.66 -4.19
C ASP A 53 -8.31 6.51 -5.36
N THR A 54 -7.82 7.64 -5.84
CA THR A 54 -6.79 7.68 -6.88
C THR A 54 -5.51 8.23 -6.30
N THR A 55 -4.39 7.67 -6.72
CA THR A 55 -3.05 8.11 -6.33
C THR A 55 -2.25 8.43 -7.59
N GLY A 56 -1.23 9.26 -7.50
CA GLY A 56 -0.25 9.42 -8.57
C GLY A 56 0.85 8.38 -8.37
N TYR A 57 0.88 7.31 -9.17
CA TYR A 57 2.00 6.37 -9.09
C TYR A 57 3.26 7.07 -9.60
N CYS A 58 4.28 7.17 -8.75
CA CYS A 58 5.58 7.77 -9.08
C CYS A 58 6.70 6.95 -8.43
N PRO A 59 7.90 6.94 -9.02
CA PRO A 59 9.04 6.21 -8.45
C PRO A 59 9.40 6.69 -7.04
N GLU A 60 9.24 7.98 -6.73
CA GLU A 60 9.44 8.51 -5.38
C GLU A 60 8.44 7.93 -4.36
N LEU A 61 7.16 7.83 -4.74
CA LEU A 61 6.13 7.19 -3.92
C LEU A 61 6.47 5.71 -3.67
N GLU A 62 6.89 4.99 -4.71
CA GLU A 62 7.30 3.59 -4.59
C GLU A 62 8.44 3.42 -3.60
N GLN A 63 9.49 4.25 -3.71
CA GLN A 63 10.64 4.19 -2.79
C GLN A 63 10.19 4.44 -1.35
N GLU A 64 9.35 5.44 -1.10
CA GLU A 64 8.87 5.74 0.25
C GLU A 64 7.99 4.61 0.82
N LEU A 65 7.16 3.98 -0.02
CA LEU A 65 6.39 2.80 0.36
C LEU A 65 7.29 1.60 0.68
N VAL A 66 8.34 1.37 -0.10
CA VAL A 66 9.34 0.31 0.13
C VAL A 66 10.13 0.57 1.42
N GLU A 67 10.46 1.82 1.74
CA GLU A 67 11.09 2.16 3.01
C GLU A 67 10.15 1.96 4.21
N LEU A 68 8.85 2.21 4.05
CA LEU A 68 7.85 2.08 5.12
C LEU A 68 7.42 0.64 5.39
N LEU A 69 7.24 -0.17 4.33
CA LEU A 69 6.66 -1.51 4.41
C LEU A 69 7.69 -2.61 4.12
N GLY A 70 8.81 -2.27 3.50
CA GLY A 70 9.89 -3.18 3.15
C GLY A 70 10.01 -3.43 1.64
N PRO A 71 11.13 -4.05 1.22
CA PRO A 71 11.31 -4.49 -0.16
C PRO A 71 10.19 -5.44 -0.58
N GLU A 72 9.83 -5.41 -1.87
CA GLU A 72 8.77 -6.25 -2.48
C GLU A 72 7.34 -5.94 -2.04
N THR A 73 7.11 -4.87 -1.28
CA THR A 73 5.76 -4.41 -0.96
C THR A 73 5.02 -3.88 -2.18
N VAL A 74 5.68 -3.16 -3.08
CA VAL A 74 5.00 -2.51 -4.21
C VAL A 74 5.21 -3.36 -5.45
N GLN A 75 4.10 -3.72 -6.10
CA GLN A 75 4.09 -4.37 -7.39
C GLN A 75 3.39 -3.49 -8.42
N VAL A 76 4.19 -2.98 -9.34
CA VAL A 76 3.73 -2.21 -10.48
C VAL A 76 3.54 -3.18 -11.62
N MET A 77 2.27 -3.42 -11.97
CA MET A 77 1.95 -4.16 -13.18
C MET A 77 2.02 -3.16 -14.33
N ASP A 78 3.20 -3.01 -14.93
CA ASP A 78 3.35 -2.35 -16.23
C ASP A 78 2.71 -3.29 -17.27
N GLY A 79 1.70 -2.80 -17.98
CA GLY A 79 0.91 -3.55 -18.97
C GLY A 79 1.13 -3.02 -20.37
#